data_AF-A0AB37XLE5-F1
#
_entry.id   AF-A0AB37XLE5-F1
#
_cell.length_a   1.000
_cell.length_b   1.000
_cell.length_c   1.000
_cell.angle_alpha   90.00
_cell.angle_beta   90.00
_cell.angle_gamma   90.00
#
_symmetry.space_group_name_H-M   'P 1'
#
loop_
_entity.id
_entity.type
_entity.pdbx_description
1 polymer ?
#
loop_
_entity_poly.entity_id
_entity_poly.type
_entity_poly.pdbx_seq_one_letter_code
_entity_poly.pdbx_strand_id
1 'polypeptide(L)' 'DSVFEMGNPLGLEFATSVTTGIISASERTKDDETTGGNTNASVLQTDPAFNPGNSGGALVVFHGNLVGLNS' A
#
# COMPACT_ATOMS: atom_id res chain seq x y z
N ASP A 1 6.79 -11.57 4.02
CA ASP A 1 6.48 -10.94 5.31
C ASP A 1 5.01 -10.58 5.42
N SER A 2 4.47 -10.66 6.65
CA SER A 2 3.14 -10.12 6.97
C SER A 2 3.18 -8.61 7.04
N VAL A 3 2.14 -7.98 6.51
CA VAL A 3 1.97 -6.53 6.47
C VAL A 3 0.59 -6.14 6.95
N PHE A 4 0.52 -4.97 7.56
CA PHE A 4 -0.68 -4.31 8.01
C PHE A 4 -0.84 -2.99 7.26
N GLU A 5 -2.03 -2.75 6.76
CA GLU A 5 -2.42 -1.50 6.10
C GLU A 5 -3.51 -0.81 6.92
N MET A 6 -3.35 0.49 7.10
CA MET A 6 -4.32 1.34 7.80
C MET A 6 -4.89 2.38 6.86
N GLY A 7 -6.22 2.48 6.80
CA GLY A 7 -6.92 3.40 5.90
C GLY A 7 -8.39 3.58 6.24
N ASN A 8 -9.10 4.29 5.36
CA ASN A 8 -10.52 4.60 5.49
C ASN A 8 -11.25 4.08 4.24
N PRO A 9 -11.39 2.75 4.07
CA PRO A 9 -12.01 2.18 2.88
C PRO A 9 -13.46 2.68 2.79
N LEU A 10 -13.92 3.11 1.62
CA LEU A 10 -15.31 3.58 1.41
C LEU A 10 -15.75 4.79 2.26
N GLY A 11 -14.82 5.56 2.85
CA GLY A 11 -15.10 6.82 3.54
C GLY A 11 -15.12 6.74 5.08
N LEU A 12 -15.81 7.69 5.73
CA LEU A 12 -15.78 7.83 7.20
C LEU A 12 -16.45 6.68 7.96
N GLU A 13 -17.36 5.92 7.33
CA GLU A 13 -18.02 4.77 7.95
C GLU A 13 -17.04 3.66 8.35
N PHE A 14 -15.95 3.49 7.59
CA PHE A 14 -14.88 2.56 7.93
C PHE A 14 -13.59 3.31 8.24
N ALA A 15 -13.69 4.56 8.71
CA ALA A 15 -12.52 5.29 9.15
C ALA A 15 -11.75 4.45 10.19
N THR A 16 -10.42 4.45 10.10
CA THR A 16 -9.51 3.66 10.94
C THR A 16 -9.65 2.14 10.80
N SER A 17 -9.84 1.66 9.57
CA SER A 17 -9.80 0.21 9.30
C SER A 17 -8.36 -0.30 9.15
N VAL A 18 -8.13 -1.52 9.64
CA VAL A 18 -6.87 -2.25 9.49
C VAL A 18 -7.12 -3.45 8.59
N THR A 19 -6.31 -3.60 7.54
CA THR A 19 -6.28 -4.79 6.69
C THR A 19 -4.94 -5.51 6.85
N THR A 20 -4.95 -6.84 6.92
CA THR A 20 -3.74 -7.65 7.00
C THR A 20 -3.52 -8.41 5.70
N GLY A 21 -2.27 -8.57 5.30
CA GLY A 21 -1.88 -9.34 4.12
C GLY A 21 -0.44 -9.80 4.17
N ILE A 22 0.08 -10.19 3.01
CA ILE A 22 1.48 -10.58 2.83
C ILE A 22 2.11 -9.79 1.68
N ILE A 23 3.42 -9.54 1.76
CA ILE A 23 4.20 -9.15 0.59
C ILE A 23 4.31 -10.38 -0.33
N SER A 24 3.69 -10.28 -1.50
CA SER A 24 3.65 -11.35 -2.51
C SER A 24 4.76 -11.20 -3.56
N ALA A 25 5.30 -9.99 -3.76
CA ALA A 25 6.49 -9.74 -4.58
C ALA A 25 7.21 -8.45 -4.13
N SER A 26 8.54 -8.45 -4.17
CA SER A 26 9.37 -7.37 -3.59
C SER A 26 10.29 -6.64 -4.57
N GLU A 27 10.28 -6.99 -5.85
CA GLU A 27 11.17 -6.43 -6.88
C GLU A 27 10.39 -6.07 -8.14
N ARG A 28 9.29 -5.34 -7.97
CA ARG A 28 8.51 -4.87 -9.11
C ARG A 28 8.93 -3.46 -9.45
N THR A 29 9.06 -3.21 -10.75
CA THR A 29 9.16 -1.85 -11.29
C THR A 29 7.85 -1.54 -12.00
N LYS A 30 7.30 -0.37 -11.73
CA LYS A 30 6.09 0.13 -12.40
C LYS A 30 6.42 1.46 -13.08
N ASP A 31 6.00 1.59 -14.33
CA ASP A 31 6.00 2.89 -15.00
C ASP A 31 4.99 3.80 -14.30
N ASP A 32 5.47 4.95 -13.86
CA ASP A 32 4.69 5.96 -13.18
C ASP A 32 4.78 7.27 -13.96
N GLU A 33 3.62 7.83 -14.28
CA GLU A 33 3.50 9.09 -14.99
C GLU A 33 3.58 10.23 -13.98
N THR A 34 4.71 10.93 -13.98
CA THR A 34 4.89 12.13 -13.15
C THR A 34 4.81 13.37 -14.01
N THR A 35 4.61 14.53 -13.40
CA THR A 35 4.61 15.83 -14.10
C THR A 35 5.93 16.12 -14.85
N GLY A 36 7.01 15.39 -14.54
CA GLY A 36 8.30 15.46 -15.22
C GLY A 36 8.53 14.41 -16.31
N GLY A 37 7.54 13.56 -16.61
CA GLY A 37 7.62 12.46 -17.59
C GLY A 37 7.52 11.07 -16.95
N ASN A 38 7.69 10.03 -17.77
CA ASN A 38 7.63 8.64 -17.32
C ASN A 38 8.83 8.31 -16.45
N THR A 39 8.56 7.86 -15.22
CA THR A 39 9.56 7.38 -14.28
C THR A 39 9.30 5.91 -13.96
N ASN A 40 10.35 5.22 -13.51
CA ASN A 40 10.24 3.83 -13.07
C ASN A 40 10.28 3.83 -11.53
N ALA A 41 9.19 3.40 -10.90
CA ALA A 41 9.08 3.30 -9.44
C ALA A 41 9.26 1.85 -9.01
N SER A 42 10.09 1.63 -7.99
CA SER A 42 10.16 0.32 -7.32
C SER A 42 8.98 0.19 -6.35
N VAL A 43 8.23 -0.89 -6.47
CA VAL A 43 7.00 -1.12 -5.70
C VAL A 43 6.99 -2.51 -5.08
N LEU A 44 6.40 -2.60 -3.89
CA LEU A 44 6.05 -3.87 -3.26
C LEU A 44 4.65 -4.28 -3.71
N GLN A 45 4.46 -5.55 -4.03
CA GLN A 45 3.14 -6.11 -4.24
C GLN A 45 2.66 -6.77 -2.96
N THR A 46 1.45 -6.41 -2.55
CA THR A 46 0.78 -6.99 -1.39
C THR A 46 -0.53 -7.66 -1.85
N ASP A 47 -0.99 -8.67 -1.11
CA ASP A 47 -2.27 -9.38 -1.35
C ASP A 47 -3.49 -8.93 -0.48
N PRO A 48 -3.44 -7.93 0.43
CA PRO A 48 -4.65 -7.47 1.10
C PRO A 48 -5.58 -6.68 0.15
N ALA A 49 -6.86 -6.59 0.54
CA ALA A 49 -7.93 -6.00 -0.25
C ALA A 49 -7.60 -4.57 -0.74
N PHE A 50 -7.39 -4.47 -2.05
CA PHE A 50 -7.24 -3.23 -2.83
C PHE A 50 -8.57 -2.46 -2.83
N ASN A 51 -8.97 -1.90 -1.68
CA ASN A 51 -10.21 -1.17 -1.54
C ASN A 51 -9.98 0.35 -1.72
N PRO A 52 -10.79 1.04 -2.54
CA PRO A 52 -10.79 2.50 -2.60
C PRO A 52 -10.96 3.09 -1.19
N GLY A 53 -9.98 3.89 -0.76
CA GLY A 53 -9.92 4.49 0.59
C GLY A 53 -8.78 3.99 1.49
N ASN A 54 -8.09 2.91 1.10
CA ASN A 54 -6.80 2.53 1.71
C ASN A 54 -5.60 3.13 0.97
N SER A 55 -5.76 3.55 -0.29
CA SER A 55 -4.76 4.32 -1.05
C SER A 55 -4.33 5.57 -0.26
N GLY A 56 -3.02 5.79 -0.16
CA GLY A 56 -2.37 6.79 0.69
C GLY A 56 -2.07 6.32 2.12
N GLY A 57 -2.58 5.15 2.52
CA GLY A 57 -2.36 4.54 3.83
C GLY A 57 -0.95 3.96 4.02
N ALA A 58 -0.51 3.88 5.28
CA ALA A 58 0.79 3.33 5.65
C ALA A 58 0.79 1.80 5.56
N LEU A 59 1.82 1.24 4.94
CA LEU A 59 2.12 -0.20 4.93
C LEU A 59 3.19 -0.51 5.97
N VAL A 60 2.85 -1.32 6.97
CA VAL A 60 3.70 -1.56 8.16
C VAL A 60 3.89 -3.05 8.38
N VAL A 61 5.12 -3.51 8.64
CA VAL A 61 5.39 -4.92 9.01
C VAL A 61 5.18 -5.16 10.51
N PHE A 62 5.11 -6.43 10.93
CA PHE A 62 4.86 -6.80 12.34
C PHE A 62 5.77 -6.12 13.37
N HIS A 63 7.00 -5.77 12.99
CA HIS A 63 7.93 -5.05 13.85
C HIS A 63 7.64 -3.54 13.99
N GLY A 64 6.56 -3.03 13.37
CA GLY A 64 6.20 -1.62 13.39
C GLY A 64 6.95 -0.76 12.37
N ASN A 65 7.77 -1.36 11.50
CA ASN A 65 8.51 -0.60 10.49
C ASN A 65 7.61 -0.24 9.32
N LEU A 66 7.59 1.04 8.94
CA LEU A 66 6.98 1.51 7.71
C LEU A 66 7.80 1.01 6.51
N VAL A 67 7.16 0.30 5.59
CA VAL A 67 7.81 -0.29 4.40
C VAL A 67 7.26 0.25 3.08
N GLY A 68 6.21 1.07 3.13
CA GLY A 68 5.66 1.71 1.94
C GLY A 68 4.40 2.52 2.22
N LEU A 69 3.90 3.14 1.16
CA LEU A 69 2.58 3.77 1.11
C LEU A 69 1.76 3.05 0.05
N ASN A 70 0.49 2.76 0.33
CA ASN A 70 -0.40 2.16 -0.66
C ASN A 70 -0.79 3.25 -1.69
N SER A 71 -0.88 2.90 -2.98
CA SER A 71 -1.23 3.83 -4.07
C SER A 71 -2.26 3.20 -5.00
#